data_AF-A0A2K3PPM0-F1
#
_entry.id   AF-A0A2K3PPM0-F1
#
_cell.length_a   1.000
_cell.length_b   1.000
_cell.length_c   1.000
_cell.angle_alpha   90.00
_cell.angle_beta   90.00
_cell.angle_gamma   90.00
#
_symmetry.space_group_name_H-M   'P 1'
#
loop_
_entity.id
_entity.type
_entity.pdbx_description
1 polymer ?
#
loop_
_entity_poly.entity_id
_entity_poly.type
_entity_poly.pdbx_seq_one_letter_code
_entity_poly.pdbx_strand_id
1 'polypeptide(L)'
;MCNSLLNFNRQHINENVARLRGLSDHCPLVLSANEEDWGPRPSRMLKCWRDVPGYKLFVKDKWNSFQVDGWGGYVIKEKLKMIKVALKDWHTAHIQNLPSRIESLKERLSVLDQKGEEEDLSGVEVAELHGVTADIHSLSRLHTSISWQQSRSMWLKEGNANSKFLHSVLAGCRRRNAISVIQEGGVTVEGVSPIRQAVFSHFASHFKSFVVERPGWTIFSLKG
;
A
#
# COMPACT_ATOMS: atom_id res chain seq x y z
N MET A 1 9.34 12.45 16.09
CA MET A 1 8.33 12.84 15.10
C MET A 1 8.89 12.59 13.70
N CYS A 2 8.59 11.45 13.08
CA CYS A 2 8.95 11.19 11.67
C CYS A 2 7.66 11.06 10.87
N ASN A 3 7.19 12.19 10.34
CA ASN A 3 6.19 12.18 9.28
C ASN A 3 6.87 11.66 8.01
N SER A 4 6.80 10.34 7.78
CA SER A 4 7.11 9.77 6.48
C SER A 4 6.15 10.37 5.46
N LEU A 5 6.64 11.32 4.67
CA LEU A 5 5.97 11.87 3.50
C LEU A 5 5.51 10.71 2.61
N LEU A 6 4.19 10.56 2.52
CA LEU A 6 3.50 9.49 1.82
C LEU A 6 3.51 9.79 0.32
N ASN A 7 4.53 9.34 -0.42
CA ASN A 7 4.47 9.35 -1.89
C ASN A 7 3.53 8.22 -2.34
N PHE A 8 2.27 8.55 -2.60
CA PHE A 8 1.31 7.67 -3.26
C PHE A 8 1.31 8.07 -4.74
N ASN A 9 1.62 7.16 -5.69
CA ASN A 9 1.41 7.42 -7.12
C ASN A 9 0.02 8.05 -7.29
N ARG A 10 0.04 9.27 -7.82
CA ARG A 10 -1.00 10.27 -7.74
C ARG A 10 -1.66 10.34 -9.11
N GLN A 11 -2.80 9.67 -9.27
CA GLN A 11 -3.74 10.07 -10.32
C GLN A 11 -4.44 11.32 -9.80
N HIS A 12 -3.87 12.47 -10.12
CA HIS A 12 -4.53 13.75 -9.94
C HIS A 12 -5.33 13.98 -11.22
N ILE A 13 -6.65 14.05 -11.12
CA ILE A 13 -7.47 14.63 -12.19
C ILE A 13 -7.21 16.13 -12.08
N ASN A 14 -6.28 16.64 -12.89
CA ASN A 14 -5.81 18.01 -12.76
C ASN A 14 -6.71 19.02 -13.49
N GLU A 15 -7.46 18.59 -14.51
CA GLU A 15 -8.29 19.51 -15.29
C GLU A 15 -9.59 18.84 -15.77
N ASN A 16 -10.72 19.49 -15.47
CA ASN A 16 -11.98 19.29 -16.19
C ASN A 16 -12.09 20.41 -17.23
N VAL A 17 -11.58 20.21 -18.44
CA VAL A 17 -11.81 21.18 -19.53
C VAL A 17 -13.11 20.81 -20.22
N ALA A 18 -14.15 21.62 -19.98
CA ALA A 18 -15.36 21.56 -20.79
C ALA A 18 -15.04 22.10 -22.19
N ARG A 19 -15.13 21.26 -23.24
CA ARG A 19 -15.05 21.75 -24.62
C ARG A 19 -16.25 22.64 -24.94
N LEU A 20 -16.03 23.68 -25.75
CA LEU A 20 -17.09 24.53 -26.29
C LEU A 20 -18.19 23.67 -26.93
N ARG A 21 -19.44 24.01 -26.61
CA ARG A 21 -20.65 23.29 -27.03
C ARG A 21 -20.72 23.21 -28.56
N GLY A 22 -20.75 21.98 -29.09
CA GLY A 22 -21.18 21.71 -30.46
C GLY A 22 -22.70 21.49 -30.53
N LEU A 23 -23.17 20.87 -31.62
CA LEU A 23 -24.59 20.56 -31.87
C LEU A 23 -25.17 19.43 -31.01
N SER A 24 -24.36 18.80 -30.15
CA SER A 24 -24.79 17.76 -29.22
C SER A 24 -24.86 18.32 -27.80
N ASP A 25 -25.93 17.97 -27.10
CA ASP A 25 -26.21 18.22 -25.68
C ASP A 25 -25.30 17.44 -24.73
N HIS A 26 -24.50 16.51 -25.24
CA HIS A 26 -23.48 15.80 -24.49
C HIS A 26 -22.17 16.59 -24.43
N CYS A 27 -21.89 17.24 -23.30
CA CYS A 27 -20.57 17.83 -23.02
C CYS A 27 -19.58 16.71 -22.66
N PRO A 28 -18.58 16.40 -23.50
CA PRO A 28 -17.59 15.38 -23.16
C PRO A 28 -16.67 15.94 -22.09
N LEU A 29 -16.60 15.26 -20.94
CA LEU A 29 -15.57 15.53 -19.93
C LEU A 29 -14.27 14.87 -20.40
N VAL A 30 -13.30 15.68 -20.81
CA VAL A 30 -11.94 15.21 -21.08
C VAL A 30 -11.22 15.10 -19.75
N LEU A 31 -10.99 13.87 -19.29
CA LEU A 31 -10.18 13.58 -18.11
C LEU A 31 -8.71 13.49 -18.53
N SER A 32 -7.93 14.52 -18.22
CA SER A 32 -6.47 14.43 -18.30
C SER A 32 -5.91 13.87 -16.99
N ALA A 33 -5.44 12.63 -17.03
CA ALA A 33 -4.72 12.02 -15.91
C ALA A 33 -3.22 12.20 -16.14
N ASN A 34 -2.66 13.30 -15.62
CA ASN A 34 -1.21 13.48 -15.60
C ASN A 34 -0.63 12.61 -14.47
N GLU A 35 0.18 11.60 -14.83
CA GLU A 35 0.94 10.83 -13.87
C GLU A 35 2.10 11.69 -13.33
N GLU A 36 1.90 12.27 -12.16
CA GLU A 36 2.95 12.99 -11.45
C GLU A 36 3.89 12.00 -10.72
N ASP A 37 5.13 11.86 -11.19
CA ASP A 37 6.13 10.95 -10.59
C ASP A 37 6.78 11.53 -9.31
N TRP A 38 6.10 11.32 -8.19
CA TRP A 38 6.60 11.62 -6.84
C TRP A 38 7.65 10.59 -6.34
N GLY A 39 8.09 9.65 -7.19
CA GLY A 39 9.05 8.62 -6.85
C GLY A 39 8.44 7.38 -6.15
N PRO A 40 9.29 6.44 -5.70
CA PRO A 40 8.83 5.13 -5.23
C PRO A 40 7.89 5.23 -4.02
N ARG A 41 6.74 4.56 -4.09
CA ARG A 41 5.78 4.55 -2.99
C ARG A 41 6.39 3.93 -1.71
N PRO A 42 6.28 4.60 -0.55
CA PRO A 42 6.62 4.00 0.72
C PRO A 42 5.71 2.79 0.97
N SER A 43 6.28 1.60 0.89
CA SER A 43 5.56 0.37 1.21
C SER A 43 5.58 0.14 2.71
N ARG A 44 4.41 0.00 3.31
CA ARG A 44 4.26 -0.50 4.67
C ARG A 44 3.95 -1.99 4.60
N MET A 45 4.55 -2.76 5.51
CA MET A 45 4.21 -4.16 5.68
C MET A 45 2.73 -4.28 6.05
N LEU A 46 1.99 -5.15 5.36
CA LEU A 46 0.59 -5.41 5.67
C LEU A 46 0.51 -6.43 6.81
N LYS A 47 -0.27 -6.11 7.84
CA LYS A 47 -0.40 -6.96 9.03
C LYS A 47 -0.97 -8.33 8.69
N CYS A 48 -1.93 -8.36 7.76
CA CYS A 48 -2.62 -9.57 7.31
C CYS A 48 -1.75 -10.57 6.55
N TRP A 49 -0.51 -10.21 6.16
CA TRP A 49 0.39 -11.17 5.52
C TRP A 49 0.67 -12.39 6.39
N ARG A 50 0.68 -12.23 7.71
CA ARG A 50 0.87 -13.33 8.66
C ARG A 50 -0.22 -14.41 8.59
N ASP A 51 -1.40 -14.05 8.09
CA ASP A 51 -2.59 -14.90 8.04
C ASP A 51 -2.69 -15.65 6.71
N VAL A 52 -1.81 -15.36 5.75
CA VAL A 52 -1.78 -16.02 4.45
C VAL A 52 -0.91 -17.27 4.52
N PRO A 53 -1.39 -18.42 4.02
CA PRO A 53 -0.62 -19.67 4.02
C PRO A 53 0.77 -19.51 3.41
N GLY A 54 1.77 -20.14 4.03
CA GLY A 54 3.17 -20.10 3.56
C GLY A 54 3.96 -18.86 3.96
N TYR A 55 3.35 -17.80 4.50
CA TYR A 55 4.06 -16.57 4.88
C TYR A 55 5.25 -16.81 5.82
N LYS A 56 5.05 -17.58 6.91
CA LYS A 56 6.09 -17.82 7.91
C LYS A 56 7.29 -18.56 7.32
N LEU A 57 7.02 -19.57 6.48
CA LEU A 57 8.04 -20.36 5.81
C LEU A 57 8.82 -19.48 4.83
N PHE A 58 8.11 -18.72 3.99
CA PHE A 58 8.70 -17.77 3.05
C PHE A 58 9.65 -16.78 3.73
N VAL A 59 9.22 -16.14 4.83
CA VAL A 59 10.05 -15.17 5.55
C VAL A 59 11.29 -15.83 6.14
N LYS A 60 11.14 -17.02 6.76
CA LYS A 60 12.25 -17.76 7.35
C LYS A 60 13.28 -18.13 6.28
N ASP A 61 12.83 -18.71 5.18
CA ASP A 61 13.71 -19.19 4.12
C ASP A 61 14.43 -18.04 3.42
N LYS A 62 13.70 -16.96 3.08
CA LYS A 62 14.33 -15.76 2.50
C LYS A 62 15.33 -15.12 3.45
N TRP A 63 14.99 -14.97 4.72
CA TRP A 63 15.89 -14.37 5.71
C TRP A 63 17.21 -15.15 5.86
N ASN A 64 17.13 -16.47 5.85
CA ASN A 64 18.29 -17.35 5.95
C ASN A 64 19.09 -17.40 4.65
N SER A 65 18.45 -17.17 3.50
CA SER A 65 19.15 -17.12 2.20
C SER A 65 20.04 -15.88 2.01
N PHE A 66 19.77 -14.79 2.74
CA PHE A 66 20.50 -13.54 2.58
C PHE A 66 21.89 -13.60 3.23
N GLN A 67 22.91 -13.52 2.40
CA GLN A 67 24.32 -13.38 2.79
C GLN A 67 24.71 -11.90 2.68
N VAL A 68 25.10 -11.30 3.80
CA VAL A 68 25.55 -9.90 3.89
C VAL A 68 26.69 -9.84 4.88
N ASP A 69 27.82 -9.28 4.44
CA ASP A 69 29.02 -9.11 5.26
C ASP A 69 29.12 -7.68 5.83
N GLY A 70 29.82 -7.54 6.95
CA GLY A 70 30.11 -6.27 7.62
C GLY A 70 29.73 -6.25 9.10
N TRP A 71 29.79 -5.08 9.72
CA TRP A 71 29.38 -4.91 11.12
C TRP A 71 27.88 -5.17 11.30
N GLY A 72 27.49 -5.68 12.48
CA GLY A 72 26.13 -6.17 12.73
C GLY A 72 25.00 -5.18 12.40
N GLY A 73 25.21 -3.88 12.63
CA GLY A 73 24.24 -2.84 12.27
C GLY A 73 23.99 -2.73 10.76
N TYR A 74 25.04 -2.87 9.95
CA TYR A 74 24.91 -2.89 8.49
C TYR A 74 24.25 -4.17 8.00
N VAL A 75 24.66 -5.32 8.53
CA VAL A 75 24.06 -6.62 8.18
C VAL A 75 22.56 -6.61 8.43
N ILE A 76 22.11 -6.17 9.61
CA ILE A 76 20.68 -6.08 9.93
C ILE A 76 19.96 -5.10 8.98
N LYS A 77 20.54 -3.91 8.75
CA LYS A 77 19.96 -2.89 7.86
C LYS A 77 19.74 -3.44 6.45
N GLU A 78 20.73 -4.11 5.87
CA GLU A 78 20.63 -4.64 4.50
C GLU A 78 19.70 -5.87 4.44
N LYS A 79 19.74 -6.79 5.41
CA LYS A 79 18.76 -7.90 5.46
C LYS A 79 17.32 -7.40 5.58
N LEU A 80 17.07 -6.35 6.37
CA LEU A 80 15.75 -5.70 6.47
C LEU A 80 15.32 -5.03 5.15
N LYS A 81 16.24 -4.45 4.39
CA LYS A 81 15.94 -3.94 3.04
C LYS A 81 15.60 -5.07 2.08
N MET A 82 16.37 -6.14 2.07
CA MET A 82 16.17 -7.29 1.18
C MET A 82 14.84 -8.00 1.47
N ILE A 83 14.52 -8.27 2.75
CA ILE A 83 13.24 -8.91 3.11
C ILE A 83 12.04 -8.03 2.74
N LYS A 84 12.18 -6.70 2.87
CA LYS A 84 11.14 -5.75 2.46
C LYS A 84 10.84 -5.86 0.97
N VAL A 85 11.86 -6.00 0.12
CA VAL A 85 11.67 -6.20 -1.33
C VAL A 85 11.05 -7.56 -1.61
N ALA A 86 11.60 -8.63 -1.05
CA ALA A 86 11.07 -9.98 -1.23
C ALA A 86 9.58 -10.11 -0.83
N LEU A 87 9.18 -9.44 0.26
CA LEU A 87 7.79 -9.40 0.71
C LEU A 87 6.85 -8.63 -0.24
N LYS A 88 7.35 -7.58 -0.91
CA LYS A 88 6.57 -6.89 -1.94
C LYS A 88 6.27 -7.83 -3.09
N ASP A 89 7.29 -8.53 -3.58
CA ASP A 89 7.16 -9.45 -4.72
C ASP A 89 6.24 -10.62 -4.36
N TRP A 90 6.37 -11.14 -3.14
CA TRP A 90 5.49 -12.17 -2.62
C TRP A 90 4.03 -11.70 -2.54
N HIS A 91 3.77 -10.48 -2.08
CA HIS A 91 2.43 -9.90 -2.09
C HIS A 91 1.88 -9.73 -3.51
N THR A 92 2.72 -9.29 -4.46
CA THR A 92 2.36 -9.21 -5.88
C THR A 92 1.92 -10.56 -6.43
N ALA A 93 2.67 -11.63 -6.12
CA ALA A 93 2.37 -12.96 -6.62
C ALA A 93 1.14 -13.62 -5.96
N HIS A 94 0.91 -13.40 -4.65
CA HIS A 94 -0.09 -14.19 -3.89
C HIS A 94 -1.38 -13.44 -3.55
N ILE A 95 -1.31 -12.10 -3.45
CA ILE A 95 -2.34 -11.28 -2.81
C ILE A 95 -2.79 -10.13 -3.72
N GLN A 96 -2.11 -9.84 -4.82
CA GLN A 96 -2.66 -8.86 -5.75
C GLN A 96 -3.96 -9.35 -6.38
N ASN A 97 -4.76 -8.37 -6.80
CA ASN A 97 -6.01 -8.57 -7.49
C ASN A 97 -7.11 -9.29 -6.69
N LEU A 98 -7.16 -9.10 -5.36
CA LEU A 98 -8.25 -9.64 -4.53
C LEU A 98 -9.65 -9.27 -5.04
N PRO A 99 -9.94 -8.02 -5.47
CA PRO A 99 -11.27 -7.67 -5.93
C PRO A 99 -11.73 -8.52 -7.11
N SER A 100 -10.90 -8.67 -8.15
CA SER A 100 -11.26 -9.49 -9.30
C SER A 100 -11.34 -10.98 -8.95
N ARG A 101 -10.46 -11.49 -8.08
CA ARG A 101 -10.55 -12.89 -7.62
C ARG A 101 -11.85 -13.16 -6.87
N ILE A 102 -12.26 -12.24 -5.99
CA ILE A 102 -13.54 -12.33 -5.27
C ILE A 102 -14.69 -12.30 -6.29
N GLU A 103 -14.63 -11.44 -7.30
CA GLU A 103 -15.68 -11.35 -8.32
C GLU A 103 -15.79 -12.62 -9.16
N SER A 104 -14.68 -13.18 -9.63
CA SER A 104 -14.68 -14.46 -10.36
C SER A 104 -15.23 -15.61 -9.52
N LEU A 105 -14.93 -15.63 -8.21
CA LEU A 105 -15.50 -16.64 -7.31
C LEU A 105 -17.00 -16.44 -7.10
N LYS A 106 -17.49 -15.20 -7.02
CA LYS A 106 -18.93 -14.91 -6.95
C LYS A 106 -19.66 -15.32 -8.23
N GLU A 107 -19.05 -15.09 -9.39
CA GLU A 107 -19.58 -15.56 -10.66
C GLU A 107 -19.67 -17.09 -10.67
N ARG A 108 -18.62 -17.78 -10.21
CA ARG A 108 -18.65 -19.25 -10.08
C ARG A 108 -19.71 -19.73 -9.09
N LEU A 109 -19.88 -19.06 -7.96
CA LEU A 109 -20.92 -19.35 -6.98
C LEU A 109 -22.31 -19.21 -7.62
N SER A 110 -22.56 -18.12 -8.37
CA SER A 110 -23.83 -17.90 -9.08
C SER A 110 -24.14 -19.00 -10.08
N VAL A 111 -23.13 -19.55 -10.77
CA VAL A 111 -23.31 -20.68 -11.69
C VAL A 111 -23.74 -21.95 -10.94
N LEU A 112 -23.13 -22.23 -9.78
CA LEU A 112 -23.49 -23.37 -8.94
C LEU A 112 -24.89 -23.21 -8.33
N ASP A 113 -25.23 -21.99 -7.88
CA ASP A 113 -26.55 -21.69 -7.33
C ASP A 113 -27.65 -21.86 -8.39
N GLN A 114 -27.46 -21.30 -9.60
CA GLN A 114 -28.42 -21.46 -10.70
C GLN A 114 -28.60 -22.93 -11.09
N LYS A 115 -27.51 -23.69 -11.13
CA LYS A 115 -27.57 -25.12 -11.40
C LYS A 115 -28.39 -25.86 -10.33
N GLY A 116 -28.19 -25.52 -9.05
CA GLY A 116 -28.94 -26.09 -7.93
C GLY A 116 -30.44 -25.76 -7.91
N GLU A 117 -30.87 -24.72 -8.64
CA GLU A 117 -32.29 -24.41 -8.85
C GLU A 117 -32.92 -25.29 -9.95
N GLU A 118 -32.13 -25.71 -10.94
CA GLU A 118 -32.58 -26.51 -12.08
C GLU A 118 -32.51 -28.02 -11.78
N GLU A 119 -31.47 -28.47 -11.08
CA GLU A 119 -31.23 -29.89 -10.75
C GLU A 119 -30.47 -30.07 -9.42
N ASP A 120 -30.53 -31.27 -8.85
CA ASP A 120 -29.77 -31.61 -7.65
C ASP A 120 -28.26 -31.58 -7.95
N LEU A 121 -27.51 -30.81 -7.15
CA LEU A 121 -26.05 -30.77 -7.26
C LEU A 121 -25.43 -32.12 -6.88
N SER A 122 -24.43 -32.54 -7.66
CA SER A 122 -23.62 -33.71 -7.31
C SER A 122 -22.80 -33.46 -6.04
N GLY A 123 -22.37 -34.54 -5.37
CA GLY A 123 -21.53 -34.41 -4.18
C GLY A 123 -20.21 -33.66 -4.41
N VAL A 124 -19.68 -33.70 -5.64
CA VAL A 124 -18.48 -32.93 -6.05
C VAL A 124 -18.79 -31.44 -6.13
N GLU A 125 -19.94 -31.07 -6.68
CA GLU A 125 -20.37 -29.68 -6.83
C GLU A 125 -20.75 -29.07 -5.49
N VAL A 126 -21.34 -29.84 -4.58
CA VAL A 126 -21.57 -29.40 -3.20
C VAL A 126 -20.25 -29.11 -2.48
N ALA A 127 -19.24 -29.98 -2.66
CA ALA A 127 -17.91 -29.74 -2.11
C ALA A 127 -17.24 -28.50 -2.71
N GLU A 128 -17.42 -28.28 -4.02
CA GLU A 128 -16.94 -27.08 -4.70
C GLU A 128 -17.63 -25.81 -4.17
N LEU A 129 -18.96 -25.83 -4.00
CA LEU A 129 -19.74 -24.70 -3.47
C LEU A 129 -19.23 -24.28 -2.10
N HIS A 130 -18.99 -25.26 -1.21
CA HIS A 130 -18.38 -24.98 0.10
C HIS A 130 -16.97 -24.38 -0.02
N GLY A 131 -16.15 -24.89 -0.93
CA GLY A 131 -14.81 -24.37 -1.20
C GLY A 131 -14.82 -22.93 -1.70
N VAL A 132 -15.63 -22.63 -2.73
CA VAL A 132 -15.80 -21.29 -3.30
C VAL A 132 -16.30 -20.31 -2.24
N THR A 133 -17.28 -20.71 -1.43
CA THR A 133 -17.82 -19.87 -0.36
C THR A 133 -16.75 -19.56 0.69
N ALA A 134 -15.98 -20.56 1.12
CA ALA A 134 -14.88 -20.37 2.07
C ALA A 134 -13.78 -19.44 1.51
N ASP A 135 -13.46 -19.57 0.22
CA ASP A 135 -12.49 -18.72 -0.46
C ASP A 135 -12.97 -17.28 -0.59
N ILE A 136 -14.24 -17.04 -0.92
CA ILE A 136 -14.84 -15.70 -0.94
C ILE A 136 -14.71 -15.05 0.44
N HIS A 137 -15.04 -15.77 1.52
CA HIS A 137 -14.92 -15.25 2.87
C HIS A 137 -13.46 -14.94 3.25
N SER A 138 -12.52 -15.84 2.93
CA SER A 138 -11.12 -15.66 3.27
C SER A 138 -10.48 -14.47 2.54
N LEU A 139 -10.73 -14.36 1.23
CA LEU A 139 -10.22 -13.26 0.41
C LEU A 139 -10.89 -11.93 0.76
N SER A 140 -12.18 -11.92 1.08
CA SER A 140 -12.90 -10.71 1.52
C SER A 140 -12.38 -10.20 2.86
N ARG A 141 -12.06 -11.09 3.81
CA ARG A 141 -11.41 -10.72 5.08
C ARG A 141 -10.03 -10.10 4.83
N LEU A 142 -9.23 -10.71 3.96
CA LEU A 142 -7.92 -10.19 3.57
C LEU A 142 -8.03 -8.81 2.92
N HIS A 143 -8.95 -8.65 1.97
CA HIS A 143 -9.19 -7.38 1.27
C HIS A 143 -9.63 -6.27 2.23
N THR A 144 -10.54 -6.59 3.16
CA THR A 144 -10.99 -5.66 4.20
C THR A 144 -9.84 -5.24 5.11
N SER A 145 -9.02 -6.18 5.58
CA SER A 145 -7.87 -5.89 6.46
C SER A 145 -6.84 -4.97 5.79
N ILE A 146 -6.53 -5.22 4.51
CA ILE A 146 -5.66 -4.34 3.71
C ILE A 146 -6.25 -2.93 3.62
N SER A 147 -7.54 -2.84 3.27
CA SER A 147 -8.24 -1.56 3.09
C SER A 147 -8.29 -0.76 4.40
N TRP A 148 -8.53 -1.42 5.53
CA TRP A 148 -8.49 -0.80 6.86
C TRP A 148 -7.10 -0.26 7.22
N GLN A 149 -6.06 -1.06 7.00
CA GLN A 149 -4.70 -0.61 7.29
C GLN A 149 -4.32 0.60 6.42
N GLN A 150 -4.74 0.61 5.15
CA GLN A 150 -4.47 1.71 4.23
C GLN A 150 -5.29 2.98 4.55
N SER A 151 -6.52 2.84 5.02
CA SER A 151 -7.40 3.98 5.33
C SER A 151 -7.00 4.69 6.61
N ARG A 152 -6.26 4.02 7.51
CA ARG A 152 -5.90 4.50 8.86
C ARG A 152 -7.14 4.78 9.73
N SER A 153 -8.30 4.22 9.39
CA SER A 153 -9.51 4.33 10.19
C SER A 153 -9.42 3.40 11.40
N MET A 154 -9.29 3.97 12.60
CA MET A 154 -9.31 3.21 13.86
C MET A 154 -10.74 2.88 14.34
N TRP A 155 -11.77 3.43 13.67
CA TRP A 155 -13.10 3.65 14.25
C TRP A 155 -14.25 2.89 13.60
N LEU A 156 -14.03 1.66 13.13
CA LEU A 156 -15.14 0.74 12.85
C LEU A 156 -14.86 -0.58 13.55
N LYS A 157 -15.60 -0.81 14.65
CA LYS A 157 -15.84 -2.19 15.14
C LYS A 157 -16.34 -3.01 13.95
N GLU A 158 -16.00 -4.29 13.95
CA GLU A 158 -16.09 -5.31 12.88
C GLU A 158 -17.47 -5.54 12.22
N GLY A 159 -18.41 -4.61 12.29
CA GLY A 159 -19.82 -4.79 11.93
C GLY A 159 -20.24 -4.40 10.52
N ASN A 160 -19.41 -3.77 9.68
CA ASN A 160 -19.77 -3.59 8.27
C ASN A 160 -18.53 -3.50 7.37
N ALA A 161 -18.38 -4.47 6.48
CA ALA A 161 -17.42 -4.47 5.38
C ALA A 161 -17.83 -3.48 4.27
N ASN A 162 -18.10 -2.22 4.63
CA ASN A 162 -18.48 -1.20 3.67
C ASN A 162 -17.25 -0.75 2.88
N SER A 163 -16.98 -1.46 1.78
CA SER A 163 -15.92 -1.13 0.83
C SER A 163 -16.07 0.29 0.30
N LYS A 164 -17.29 0.76 -0.02
CA LYS A 164 -17.55 2.13 -0.51
C LYS A 164 -17.06 3.19 0.49
N PHE A 165 -17.38 3.03 1.77
CA PHE A 165 -16.91 3.94 2.82
C PHE A 165 -15.38 3.97 2.88
N LEU A 166 -14.73 2.80 2.89
CA LEU A 166 -13.27 2.72 2.92
C LEU A 166 -12.64 3.34 1.67
N HIS A 167 -13.22 3.12 0.50
CA HIS A 167 -12.78 3.76 -0.74
C HIS A 167 -12.93 5.28 -0.69
N SER A 168 -14.04 5.81 -0.17
CA SER A 168 -14.24 7.24 0.02
C SER A 168 -13.23 7.85 1.00
N VAL A 169 -12.96 7.17 2.12
CA VAL A 169 -11.93 7.59 3.08
C VAL A 169 -10.55 7.55 2.44
N LEU A 170 -10.20 6.48 1.73
CA LEU A 170 -8.94 6.35 1.01
C LEU A 170 -8.77 7.47 -0.03
N ALA A 171 -9.82 7.77 -0.80
CA ALA A 171 -9.83 8.88 -1.76
C ALA A 171 -9.66 10.24 -1.06
N GLY A 172 -10.34 10.47 0.07
CA GLY A 172 -10.17 11.67 0.88
C GLY A 172 -8.75 11.81 1.46
N CYS A 173 -8.15 10.71 1.94
CA CYS A 173 -6.77 10.68 2.38
C CYS A 173 -5.79 10.95 1.24
N ARG A 174 -6.04 10.42 0.03
CA ARG A 174 -5.22 10.73 -1.16
C ARG A 174 -5.25 12.22 -1.48
N ARG A 175 -6.43 12.84 -1.48
CA ARG A 175 -6.58 14.29 -1.70
C ARG A 175 -5.90 15.13 -0.63
N ARG A 176 -6.06 14.78 0.66
CA ARG A 176 -5.43 15.54 1.76
C ARG A 176 -3.91 15.43 1.79
N ASN A 177 -3.36 14.28 1.41
CA ASN A 177 -1.91 14.07 1.36
C ASN A 177 -1.28 14.60 0.06
N ALA A 178 -2.08 15.17 -0.84
CA ALA A 178 -1.61 15.77 -2.06
C ALA A 178 -0.89 17.10 -1.75
N ILE A 179 0.44 17.09 -1.80
CA ILE A 179 1.25 18.30 -1.79
C ILE A 179 1.30 18.79 -3.23
N SER A 180 0.50 19.80 -3.58
CA SER A 180 0.52 20.46 -4.89
C SER A 180 1.40 21.71 -4.91
N VAL A 181 1.59 22.34 -3.74
CA VAL A 181 2.27 23.61 -3.57
C VAL A 181 2.98 23.64 -2.21
N ILE A 182 4.17 24.23 -2.14
CA ILE A 182 4.85 24.59 -0.88
C ILE A 182 5.35 26.03 -0.95
N GLN A 183 5.59 26.66 0.22
CA GLN A 183 6.26 27.95 0.30
C GLN A 183 7.68 27.78 0.85
N GLU A 184 8.67 28.30 0.13
CA GLU A 184 10.07 28.35 0.54
C GLU A 184 10.57 29.80 0.43
N GLY A 185 10.97 30.41 1.55
CA GLY A 185 11.50 31.77 1.56
C GLY A 185 10.52 32.86 1.04
N GLY A 186 9.21 32.62 1.14
CA GLY A 186 8.18 33.52 0.61
C GLY A 186 7.85 33.31 -0.87
N VAL A 187 8.52 32.38 -1.55
CA VAL A 187 8.24 32.00 -2.94
C VAL A 187 7.37 30.74 -2.97
N THR A 188 6.32 30.77 -3.78
CA THR A 188 5.46 29.62 -4.04
C THR A 188 6.16 28.67 -5.03
N VAL A 189 6.34 27.41 -4.63
CA VAL A 189 6.94 26.36 -5.44
C VAL A 189 5.86 25.34 -5.82
N GLU A 190 5.68 25.14 -7.13
CA GLU A 190 4.68 24.24 -7.69
C GLU A 190 5.33 23.16 -8.57
N GLY A 191 4.63 22.03 -8.69
CA GLY A 191 5.09 20.91 -9.51
C GLY A 191 6.04 19.96 -8.79
N VAL A 192 6.05 18.72 -9.26
CA VAL A 192 6.71 17.59 -8.59
C VAL A 192 8.21 17.80 -8.40
N SER A 193 8.92 18.14 -9.47
CA SER A 193 10.39 18.27 -9.45
C SER A 193 10.84 19.44 -8.56
N PRO A 194 10.31 20.67 -8.70
CA PRO A 194 10.66 21.78 -7.83
C PRO A 194 10.36 21.52 -6.34
N ILE A 195 9.18 20.96 -6.03
CA ILE A 195 8.81 20.62 -4.64
C ILE A 195 9.75 19.57 -4.06
N ARG A 196 10.09 18.52 -4.83
CA ARG A 196 11.05 17.49 -4.39
C ARG A 196 12.41 18.08 -4.08
N GLN A 197 12.90 18.99 -4.92
CA GLN A 197 14.20 19.63 -4.73
C GLN A 197 14.21 20.53 -3.48
N ALA A 198 13.19 21.35 -3.29
CA ALA A 198 13.05 22.22 -2.13
C ALA A 198 13.00 21.42 -0.81
N VAL A 199 12.19 20.34 -0.76
CA VAL A 199 12.14 19.44 0.40
C VAL A 199 13.49 18.78 0.67
N PHE A 200 14.17 18.30 -0.37
CA PHE A 200 15.51 17.72 -0.24
C PHE A 200 16.50 18.73 0.32
N SER A 201 16.59 19.93 -0.26
CA SER A 201 17.49 21.01 0.16
C SER A 201 17.25 21.38 1.63
N HIS A 202 15.99 21.51 2.05
CA HIS A 202 15.62 21.82 3.43
C HIS A 202 16.17 20.78 4.41
N PHE A 203 15.88 19.50 4.20
CA PHE A 203 16.32 18.44 5.11
C PHE A 203 17.82 18.15 5.01
N ALA A 204 18.42 18.23 3.81
CA ALA A 204 19.85 18.10 3.63
C ALA A 204 20.60 19.17 4.42
N SER A 205 20.09 20.41 4.45
CA SER A 205 20.63 21.48 5.29
C SER A 205 20.40 21.22 6.78
N HIS A 206 19.18 20.81 7.17
CA HIS A 206 18.81 20.59 8.57
C HIS A 206 19.57 19.44 9.23
N PHE A 207 19.86 18.38 8.48
CA PHE A 207 20.59 17.21 8.97
C PHE A 207 22.10 17.27 8.67
N LYS A 208 22.66 18.44 8.32
CA LYS A 208 24.11 18.61 8.30
C LYS A 208 24.66 18.35 9.70
N SER A 209 25.43 17.28 9.85
CA SER A 209 26.12 17.00 11.10
C SER A 209 27.23 18.02 11.30
N PHE A 210 27.21 18.71 12.44
CA PHE A 210 28.40 19.32 13.00
C PHE A 210 29.23 18.20 13.65
N VAL A 211 30.55 18.23 13.46
CA VAL A 211 31.47 17.35 14.17
C VAL A 211 31.42 17.74 15.64
N VAL A 212 30.70 16.95 16.44
CA VAL A 212 30.78 17.05 17.90
C VAL A 212 31.78 16.00 18.34
N GLU A 213 32.90 16.42 18.91
CA GLU A 213 33.80 15.51 19.62
C GLU A 213 33.01 14.82 20.72
N ARG A 214 32.75 13.53 20.54
CA ARG A 214 32.10 12.72 21.57
C ARG A 214 33.15 12.44 22.65
N PRO A 215 32.87 12.71 23.94
CA PRO A 215 33.75 12.33 25.03
C PRO A 215 34.05 10.83 24.94
N GLY A 216 35.33 10.47 24.89
CA GLY A 216 35.76 9.07 24.87
C GLY A 216 35.22 8.35 26.10
N TRP A 217 34.64 7.16 25.90
CA TRP A 217 34.21 6.31 27.00
C TRP A 217 35.43 5.89 27.80
N THR A 218 35.65 6.50 28.96
CA THR A 218 36.56 5.97 29.97
C THR A 218 35.96 4.67 30.49
N ILE A 219 36.59 3.57 30.12
CA ILE A 219 36.31 2.24 30.68
C ILE A 219 36.62 2.33 32.17
N PHE A 220 35.58 2.40 33.01
CA PHE A 220 35.72 2.14 34.43
C PHE A 220 36.07 0.66 34.58
N SER A 221 37.36 0.40 34.79
CA SER A 221 37.87 -0.91 35.17
C SER A 221 37.30 -1.23 36.56
N LEU A 222 36.31 -2.14 36.60
CA LEU A 222 35.87 -2.75 37.84
C LEU A 222 37.01 -3.63 38.35
N LYS A 223 37.79 -3.10 39.31
CA LYS A 223 38.69 -3.92 40.11
C LYS A 223 37.84 -4.88 40.94
N GLY A 224 38.10 -6.18 40.76
CA GLY A 224 37.56 -7.26 41.59
C GLY A 224 38.14 -7.28 42.99
#